data_AF-A0A2S9GR68-F1
#
_entry.id   AF-A0A2S9GR68-F1
#
_cell.length_a   1.000
_cell.length_b   1.000
_cell.length_c   1.000
_cell.angle_alpha   90.00
_cell.angle_beta   90.00
_cell.angle_gamma   90.00
#
_symmetry.space_group_name_H-M   'P 1'
#
loop_
_entity.id
_entity.type
_entity.pdbx_description
1 polymer ?
#
loop_
_entity_poly.entity_id
_entity_poly.type
_entity_poly.pdbx_seq_one_letter_code
_entity_poly.pdbx_strand_id
1 'polypeptide(L)' 'ASAQPGLDSPRCDHVLAAATLLDLAHACRVRPAVDGEPVKSGRLVALDVAGPIDPVVAPAFHLLQAKPL' A
#
# COMPACT_ATOMS: atom_id res chain seq x y z
N ALA A 1 -8.42 -15.25 -25.72
CA ALA A 1 -7.56 -14.07 -25.59
C ALA A 1 -7.09 -14.00 -24.13
N SER A 2 -5.79 -14.05 -23.86
CA SER A 2 -5.30 -13.73 -22.52
C SER A 2 -5.56 -12.24 -22.29
N ALA A 3 -6.37 -11.91 -21.29
CA ALA A 3 -6.72 -10.53 -20.94
C ALA A 3 -5.54 -9.85 -20.23
N GLN A 4 -4.37 -9.84 -20.88
CA GLN A 4 -3.22 -9.12 -20.39
C GLN A 4 -3.45 -7.63 -20.65
N PRO A 5 -3.21 -6.76 -19.66
CA PRO A 5 -3.30 -5.33 -19.88
C PRO A 5 -2.39 -4.91 -21.03
N GLY A 6 -2.81 -3.94 -21.84
CA GLY A 6 -1.99 -3.35 -22.91
C GLY A 6 -0.83 -2.49 -22.38
N LEU A 7 -0.23 -2.88 -21.26
CA LEU A 7 0.87 -2.21 -20.57
C LEU A 7 2.11 -3.11 -20.65
N ASP A 8 3.29 -2.50 -20.79
CA ASP A 8 4.54 -3.22 -20.59
C ASP A 8 4.72 -3.58 -19.10
N SER A 9 5.53 -4.61 -18.84
CA SER A 9 5.70 -5.14 -17.48
C SER A 9 6.08 -4.07 -16.46
N PRO A 10 7.05 -3.15 -16.71
CA PRO A 10 7.42 -2.13 -15.73
C PRO A 10 6.27 -1.18 -15.38
N ARG A 11 5.45 -0.77 -16.36
CA ARG A 11 4.27 0.07 -16.09
C ARG A 11 3.18 -0.71 -15.37
N CYS A 12 2.96 -1.96 -15.76
CA CYS A 12 2.01 -2.84 -15.07
C CYS A 12 2.38 -2.98 -13.58
N ASP A 13 3.65 -3.29 -13.28
CA ASP A 13 4.15 -3.45 -11.91
C ASP A 13 3.97 -2.16 -11.09
N HIS A 14 4.28 -1.00 -11.69
CA HIS A 14 4.11 0.28 -11.02
C HIS A 14 2.64 0.60 -10.72
N VAL A 15 1.73 0.35 -11.67
CA VAL A 15 0.29 0.55 -11.48
C VAL A 15 -0.24 -0.40 -10.40
N LEU A 16 0.19 -1.66 -10.39
CA LEU A 16 -0.20 -2.63 -9.37
C LEU A 16 0.29 -2.23 -7.97
N ALA A 17 1.53 -1.73 -7.86
CA ALA A 17 2.04 -1.21 -6.60
C ALA A 17 1.21 -0.01 -6.11
N ALA A 18 0.91 0.94 -6.99
CA ALA A 18 0.06 2.09 -6.65
C ALA A 18 -1.37 1.67 -6.23
N ALA A 19 -1.98 0.75 -6.97
CA ALA A 19 -3.30 0.21 -6.65
C ALA A 19 -3.32 -0.48 -5.28
N THR A 20 -2.29 -1.27 -4.97
CA THR A 20 -2.13 -1.94 -3.67
C THR A 20 -2.11 -0.92 -2.52
N LEU A 21 -1.40 0.20 -2.69
CA LEU A 21 -1.38 1.27 -1.67
C LEU A 21 -2.74 1.97 -1.54
N LEU A 22 -3.45 2.17 -2.65
CA LEU A 22 -4.79 2.76 -2.64
C LEU A 22 -5.81 1.85 -1.95
N ASP A 23 -5.75 0.54 -2.18
CA ASP A 23 -6.64 -0.43 -1.53
C ASP A 23 -6.41 -0.46 -0.01
N LEU A 24 -5.15 -0.42 0.43
CA LEU A 24 -4.80 -0.31 1.84
C LEU A 24 -5.30 1.01 2.45
N ALA A 25 -5.18 2.13 1.74
CA ALA A 25 -5.66 3.43 2.21
C ALA A 25 -7.19 3.46 2.29
N HIS A 26 -7.87 2.91 1.28
CA HIS A 26 -9.32 2.78 1.24
C HIS A 26 -9.86 1.91 2.38
N ALA A 27 -9.12 0.85 2.75
CA ALA A 27 -9.42 0.01 3.91
C ALA A 27 -8.98 0.61 5.25
N CYS A 28 -8.58 1.89 5.28
CA CYS A 28 -8.08 2.61 6.47
C CYS A 28 -6.91 1.89 7.16
N ARG A 29 -6.06 1.19 6.41
CA ARG A 29 -4.89 0.47 6.93
C ARG A 29 -3.62 1.31 6.85
N VAL A 30 -3.55 2.30 5.97
CA VAL A 30 -2.38 3.17 5.83
C VAL A 30 -2.80 4.62 5.66
N ARG A 31 -1.92 5.56 6.04
CA ARG A 31 -2.08 6.97 5.73
C ARG A 31 -0.73 7.68 5.63
N PRO A 32 -0.69 8.90 5.07
CA PRO A 32 0.45 9.78 5.26
C PRO A 32 0.68 10.08 6.75
N ALA A 33 1.94 10.13 7.14
CA ALA A 33 2.39 10.61 8.43
C ALA A 33 2.03 12.09 8.57
N VAL A 34 1.61 12.48 9.78
CA VAL A 34 1.24 13.86 10.12
C VAL A 34 2.29 14.48 11.04
N ASP A 35 2.24 15.81 11.20
CA ASP A 35 3.19 16.53 12.02
C ASP A 35 3.11 16.08 13.50
N GLY A 36 4.27 15.93 14.12
CA GLY A 36 4.39 15.42 15.50
C GLY A 36 4.66 13.91 15.59
N GLU A 37 4.63 13.17 14.48
CA GLU A 37 4.99 11.75 14.44
C GLU A 37 6.50 11.53 14.30
N PRO A 38 7.05 10.40 14.79
CA PRO A 38 8.47 10.07 14.65
C PRO A 38 8.86 9.65 13.22
N VAL A 39 8.01 9.93 12.24
CA VAL A 39 8.21 9.63 10.82
C VAL A 39 8.08 10.94 10.04
N LYS A 40 8.93 11.14 9.03
CA LYS A 40 8.86 12.34 8.18
C LYS A 40 7.45 12.49 7.60
N SER A 41 6.90 13.70 7.75
CA SER A 41 5.58 14.08 7.21
C SER A 41 5.47 13.72 5.72
N GLY A 42 4.33 13.15 5.33
CA GLY A 42 4.06 12.69 3.97
C GLY A 42 4.51 11.26 3.63
N ARG A 43 5.28 10.57 4.50
CA ARG A 43 5.56 9.13 4.33
C ARG A 43 4.37 8.28 4.71
N LEU A 44 4.18 7.13 4.07
CA LEU A 44 3.10 6.21 4.45
C LEU A 44 3.45 5.43 5.71
N VAL A 45 2.54 5.46 6.67
CA VAL A 45 2.60 4.68 7.92
C VAL A 45 1.47 3.64 7.94
N ALA A 46 1.77 2.45 8.46
CA ALA A 46 0.77 1.42 8.73
C ALA A 46 0.00 1.75 10.01
N LEU A 47 -1.32 1.55 9.97
CA LEU A 47 -2.23 1.77 11.08
C LEU A 47 -2.54 0.44 11.78
N ASP A 48 -2.56 0.47 13.11
CA ASP A 48 -2.96 -0.68 13.92
C ASP A 48 -4.49 -0.78 13.96
N VAL A 49 -5.04 -1.55 13.00
CA VAL A 49 -6.48 -1.76 12.84
C VAL A 49 -6.78 -3.25 12.92
N ALA A 50 -7.76 -3.62 13.75
CA ALA A 50 -8.19 -5.01 13.88
C ALA A 50 -8.97 -5.49 12.65
N GLY A 51 -9.01 -6.81 12.45
CA GLY A 51 -9.84 -7.46 11.44
C GLY A 51 -9.04 -8.05 10.27
N PRO A 52 -9.71 -8.85 9.41
CA PRO A 52 -9.06 -9.53 8.31
C PRO A 52 -8.46 -8.54 7.30
N ILE A 53 -7.35 -8.93 6.71
CA ILE A 53 -6.71 -8.22 5.61
C ILE A 53 -6.85 -9.06 4.34
N ASP A 54 -7.07 -8.40 3.21
CA ASP A 54 -7.08 -9.09 1.92
C ASP A 54 -5.70 -9.72 1.68
N PRO A 55 -5.63 -11.04 1.42
CA PRO A 55 -4.36 -11.74 1.22
C PRO A 55 -3.52 -11.19 0.06
N VAL A 56 -4.13 -10.52 -0.92
CA VAL A 56 -3.42 -9.88 -2.04
C VAL A 56 -2.58 -8.71 -1.57
N VAL A 57 -3.11 -7.88 -0.67
CA VAL A 57 -2.42 -6.67 -0.17
C VAL A 57 -1.64 -6.91 1.12
N ALA A 58 -1.88 -8.05 1.80
CA ALA A 58 -1.25 -8.38 3.07
C ALA A 58 0.30 -8.34 3.06
N PRO A 59 1.01 -8.85 2.03
CA PRO A 59 2.47 -8.74 1.99
C PRO A 59 2.96 -7.29 1.95
N ALA A 60 2.29 -6.42 1.18
CA ALA A 60 2.63 -5.01 1.11
C ALA A 60 2.38 -4.30 2.46
N PHE A 61 1.29 -4.67 3.14
CA PHE A 61 1.00 -4.15 4.48
C PHE A 61 2.07 -4.55 5.51
N HIS A 62 2.52 -5.82 5.51
CA HIS A 62 3.59 -6.26 6.40
C HIS A 62 4.91 -5.51 6.16
N LEU A 63 5.24 -5.20 4.90
CA LEU A 63 6.42 -4.37 4.59
C LEU A 63 6.29 -2.96 5.16
N LEU A 64 5.11 -2.34 5.04
CA LEU A 64 4.82 -1.03 5.61
C LEU A 64 4.82 -1.00 7.15
N GLN A 65 4.40 -2.10 7.79
CA GLN A 65 4.52 -2.26 9.24
C GLN A 65 5.98 -2.35 9.69
N ALA A 66 6.84 -2.99 8.89
CA ALA A 66 8.27 -3.06 9.18
C ALA A 66 8.97 -1.72 8.96
N LYS A 67 8.54 -0.95 7.94
CA LYS A 67 9.18 0.32 7.60
C LYS A 67 8.21 1.28 6.88
N PRO A 68 8.08 2.53 7.36
CA PRO A 68 7.37 3.59 6.63
C PRO A 68 7.99 3.89 5.27
N LEU A 69 7.15 4.10 4.25
CA LEU A 69 7.56 4.39 2.86
C LEU A 69 7.58 5.89 2.58
#